data_AF-A0A9N9JQD9-F1
#
_entry.id   AF-A0A9N9JQD9-F1
#
_cell.length_a   1.000
_cell.length_b   1.000
_cell.length_c   1.000
_cell.angle_alpha   90.00
_cell.angle_beta   90.00
_cell.angle_gamma   90.00
#
_symmetry.space_group_name_H-M   'P 1'
#
loop_
_entity.id
_entity.type
_entity.pdbx_description
1 polymer ?
#
loop_
_entity_poly.entity_id
_entity_poly.type
_entity_poly.pdbx_seq_one_letter_code
_entity_poly.pdbx_strand_id
1 'polypeptide(L)'
;VNTQKDYNITFDHLVLMDGSSVVSLEMIESNLSYKKEKDKEISTKLPNIIWGNFETPIADNMVIIGAEAIKTILENKKVIKNSKYSNLITQAYFYNKENSNKLEALFFINDNEGFILWTGKVNDIPQGTTIGVGNLQMADDFIQVTERLSISYVPACHYTTPSEGEPKIAVVTSSSFMDRFIDCKKSIIDIAFESVENKRIYAKKHEYPFIPLPTYRREMVTWGNFDAIKMTLPYYDWILWIDTNSVITKHNVSVSELIKKFYLIVGNRIVGDAKVDEEEKYKRGKEEFDRTVNVVVAEPKGGNEFNAGMLLIKHSKWSFGFIRNVQATRNKRMKEEGAMWTLLEEFPDFKQRV
;
A
#
# COMPACT_ATOMS: atom_id res chain seq x y z
N VAL A 1 -13.86 -23.90 1.92
CA VAL A 1 -13.15 -23.03 0.95
C VAL A 1 -12.62 -23.97 -0.12
N ASN A 2 -13.28 -24.01 -1.28
CA ASN A 2 -12.80 -24.80 -2.40
C ASN A 2 -11.50 -24.16 -2.90
N THR A 3 -10.48 -24.99 -3.10
CA THR A 3 -9.17 -24.50 -3.57
C THR A 3 -9.15 -24.57 -5.09
N GLN A 4 -8.27 -23.81 -5.76
CA GLN A 4 -8.15 -23.80 -7.24
C GLN A 4 -8.05 -25.20 -7.89
N LYS A 5 -7.61 -26.23 -7.14
CA LYS A 5 -7.62 -27.63 -7.56
C LYS A 5 -9.00 -28.15 -8.00
N ASP A 6 -10.07 -27.57 -7.48
CA ASP A 6 -11.44 -28.04 -7.74
C ASP A 6 -11.95 -27.61 -9.14
N TYR A 7 -11.21 -26.77 -9.87
CA TYR A 7 -11.65 -26.16 -11.14
C TYR A 7 -10.79 -26.49 -12.38
N ASN A 8 -9.74 -27.33 -12.29
CA ASN A 8 -8.86 -27.66 -13.43
C ASN A 8 -8.40 -26.44 -14.25
N ILE A 9 -8.09 -25.32 -13.58
CA ILE A 9 -7.63 -24.10 -14.24
C ILE A 9 -6.18 -24.32 -14.72
N THR A 10 -5.96 -24.19 -16.03
CA THR A 10 -4.63 -24.18 -16.66
C THR A 10 -4.28 -22.77 -17.13
N PHE A 11 -2.98 -22.48 -17.28
CA PHE A 11 -2.50 -21.20 -17.80
C PHE A 11 -1.16 -21.41 -18.50
N ASP A 12 -0.88 -20.63 -19.53
CA ASP A 12 0.43 -20.62 -20.22
C ASP A 12 1.39 -19.64 -19.54
N HIS A 13 0.87 -18.50 -19.09
CA HIS A 13 1.61 -17.42 -18.45
C HIS A 13 0.88 -16.91 -17.20
N LEU A 14 1.65 -16.52 -16.21
CA LEU A 14 1.22 -15.87 -14.98
C LEU A 14 1.74 -14.43 -14.97
N VAL A 15 0.84 -13.46 -14.82
CA VAL A 15 1.20 -12.06 -14.58
C VAL A 15 1.16 -11.81 -13.08
N LEU A 16 2.31 -11.52 -12.49
CA LEU A 16 2.39 -11.04 -11.11
C LEU A 16 2.53 -9.53 -11.13
N MET A 17 1.70 -8.84 -10.36
CA MET A 17 1.84 -7.42 -10.12
C MET A 17 1.49 -7.09 -8.67
N ASP A 18 2.09 -6.04 -8.12
CA ASP A 18 1.73 -5.52 -6.81
C ASP A 18 0.53 -4.56 -6.88
N GLY A 19 0.04 -4.12 -5.72
CA GLY A 19 -1.07 -3.16 -5.63
C GLY A 19 -0.71 -1.72 -6.02
N SER A 20 0.53 -1.46 -6.43
CA SER A 20 1.04 -0.13 -6.83
C SER A 20 1.44 -0.10 -8.31
N SER A 21 0.90 -1.02 -9.11
CA SER A 21 1.28 -1.19 -10.51
C SER A 21 0.06 -1.41 -11.40
N VAL A 22 0.22 -1.04 -12.67
CA VAL A 22 -0.75 -1.29 -13.75
C VAL A 22 -0.03 -1.99 -14.88
N VAL A 23 -0.68 -2.98 -15.48
CA VAL A 23 -0.14 -3.76 -16.60
C VAL A 23 -1.21 -3.89 -17.70
N SER A 24 -0.83 -3.67 -18.95
CA SER A 24 -1.68 -3.90 -20.12
C SER A 24 -1.62 -5.36 -20.55
N LEU A 25 -2.68 -6.12 -20.26
CA LEU A 25 -2.79 -7.52 -20.69
C LEU A 25 -2.84 -7.65 -22.21
N GLU A 26 -3.49 -6.71 -22.90
CA GLU A 26 -3.56 -6.68 -24.36
C GLU A 26 -2.18 -6.51 -24.99
N MET A 27 -1.34 -5.62 -24.43
CA MET A 27 0.04 -5.47 -24.91
C MET A 27 0.89 -6.70 -24.61
N ILE A 28 0.67 -7.37 -23.47
CA ILE A 28 1.35 -8.65 -23.18
C ILE A 28 1.00 -9.67 -24.25
N GLU A 29 -0.29 -9.88 -24.50
CA GLU A 29 -0.78 -10.86 -25.46
C GLU A 29 -0.27 -10.57 -26.87
N SER A 30 -0.34 -9.31 -27.31
CA SER A 30 0.18 -8.87 -28.60
C SER A 30 1.68 -9.14 -28.74
N ASN A 31 2.48 -8.79 -27.73
CA ASN A 31 3.93 -9.01 -27.76
C ASN A 31 4.32 -10.48 -27.72
N LEU A 32 3.64 -11.30 -26.91
CA LEU A 32 3.91 -12.73 -26.85
C LEU A 32 3.51 -13.43 -28.15
N SER A 33 2.37 -13.05 -28.74
CA SER A 33 1.90 -13.58 -30.03
C SER A 33 2.83 -13.19 -31.17
N TYR A 34 3.24 -11.91 -31.24
CA TYR A 34 4.19 -11.44 -32.24
C TYR A 34 5.54 -12.18 -32.18
N LYS A 35 6.06 -12.39 -30.96
CA LYS A 35 7.29 -13.16 -30.73
C LYS A 35 7.14 -14.61 -31.18
N LYS A 36 5.97 -15.22 -30.95
CA LYS A 36 5.65 -16.59 -31.38
C LYS A 36 5.66 -16.75 -32.90
N GLU A 37 5.13 -15.77 -33.64
CA GLU A 37 5.03 -15.82 -35.09
C GLU A 37 6.35 -15.54 -35.81
N LYS A 38 7.12 -14.56 -35.31
CA LYS A 38 8.30 -14.04 -36.01
C LYS A 38 9.57 -14.83 -35.70
N ASP A 39 9.65 -15.47 -34.54
CA ASP A 39 10.86 -16.13 -34.07
C ASP A 39 10.54 -17.53 -33.51
N LYS A 40 10.86 -18.55 -34.32
CA LYS A 40 10.68 -19.96 -33.93
C LYS A 40 11.53 -20.35 -32.71
N GLU A 41 12.67 -19.72 -32.51
CA GLU A 41 13.53 -19.99 -31.34
C GLU A 41 12.93 -19.39 -30.07
N ILE A 42 12.36 -18.19 -30.14
CA ILE A 42 11.64 -17.60 -29.00
C ILE A 42 10.36 -18.37 -28.71
N SER A 43 9.63 -18.81 -29.75
CA SER A 43 8.39 -19.59 -29.59
C SER A 43 8.58 -20.85 -28.74
N THR A 44 9.71 -21.56 -28.86
CA THR A 44 9.98 -22.76 -28.06
C THR A 44 10.39 -22.44 -26.63
N LYS A 45 10.86 -21.21 -26.37
CA LYS A 45 11.25 -20.71 -25.04
C LYS A 45 10.10 -20.04 -24.28
N LEU A 46 8.98 -19.71 -24.94
CA LEU A 46 7.83 -19.03 -24.33
C LEU A 46 7.29 -19.69 -23.04
N PRO A 47 7.20 -21.03 -22.91
CA PRO A 47 6.78 -21.64 -21.65
C PRO A 47 7.73 -21.40 -20.48
N ASN A 48 8.98 -21.06 -20.76
CA ASN A 48 10.02 -20.80 -19.77
C ASN A 48 10.39 -19.31 -19.65
N ILE A 49 9.58 -18.42 -20.23
CA ILE A 49 9.86 -17.00 -20.20
C ILE A 49 9.74 -16.44 -18.78
N ILE A 50 10.61 -15.50 -18.45
CA ILE A 50 10.49 -14.63 -17.28
C ILE A 50 10.77 -13.21 -17.77
N TRP A 51 9.73 -12.39 -17.86
CA TRP A 51 9.80 -11.08 -18.49
C TRP A 51 9.40 -9.99 -17.51
N GLY A 52 10.29 -9.03 -17.31
CA GLY A 52 10.11 -7.90 -16.40
C GLY A 52 11.36 -7.02 -16.39
N ASN A 53 11.52 -6.20 -15.35
CA ASN A 53 12.68 -5.33 -15.19
C ASN A 53 13.42 -5.68 -13.90
N PHE A 54 14.49 -6.48 -14.00
CA PHE A 54 15.14 -7.11 -12.85
C PHE A 54 16.28 -6.30 -12.23
N GLU A 55 16.71 -5.23 -12.89
CA GLU A 55 17.89 -4.45 -12.50
C GLU A 55 17.55 -3.16 -11.74
N THR A 56 16.27 -2.93 -11.46
CA THR A 56 15.84 -1.80 -10.64
C THR A 56 15.67 -2.20 -9.17
N PRO A 57 15.77 -1.24 -8.22
CA PRO A 57 15.56 -1.51 -6.78
C PRO A 57 14.17 -2.08 -6.44
N ILE A 58 13.23 -1.99 -7.39
CA ILE A 58 11.84 -2.41 -7.25
C ILE A 58 11.47 -3.41 -8.36
N ALA A 59 12.45 -4.22 -8.76
CA ALA A 59 12.43 -5.18 -9.86
C ALA A 59 11.30 -6.23 -9.88
N ASP A 60 10.45 -6.22 -8.86
CA ASP A 60 9.54 -7.30 -8.51
C ASP A 60 8.08 -6.87 -8.63
N ASN A 61 7.82 -5.62 -8.98
CA ASN A 61 6.48 -5.06 -8.97
C ASN A 61 5.60 -5.58 -10.09
N MET A 62 6.20 -6.03 -11.19
CA MET A 62 5.52 -6.55 -12.37
C MET A 62 6.40 -7.59 -13.05
N VAL A 63 5.89 -8.79 -13.25
CA VAL A 63 6.61 -9.83 -13.99
C VAL A 63 5.64 -10.79 -14.67
N ILE A 64 6.03 -11.30 -15.83
CA ILE A 64 5.30 -12.31 -16.59
C ILE A 64 6.13 -13.58 -16.57
N ILE A 65 5.54 -14.69 -16.15
CA ILE A 65 6.23 -15.96 -15.96
C ILE A 65 5.50 -17.05 -16.74
N GLY A 66 6.22 -17.75 -17.60
CA GLY A 66 5.70 -18.96 -18.23
C GLY A 66 5.51 -20.10 -17.22
N ALA A 67 4.53 -20.96 -17.44
CA ALA A 67 4.19 -22.04 -16.52
C ALA A 67 5.37 -22.97 -16.19
N GLU A 68 6.22 -23.30 -17.16
CA GLU A 68 7.40 -24.16 -16.96
C GLU A 68 8.54 -23.43 -16.22
N ALA A 69 8.64 -22.11 -16.37
CA ALA A 69 9.59 -21.31 -15.59
C ALA A 69 9.25 -21.33 -14.09
N ILE A 70 7.96 -21.27 -13.73
CA ILE A 70 7.52 -21.36 -12.33
C ILE A 70 8.00 -22.67 -11.71
N LYS A 71 7.76 -23.79 -12.41
CA LYS A 71 8.17 -25.12 -11.96
C LYS A 71 9.69 -25.17 -11.73
N THR A 72 10.46 -24.74 -12.73
CA THR A 72 11.94 -24.71 -12.65
C THR A 72 12.44 -23.88 -11.46
N ILE A 73 11.87 -22.68 -11.23
CA ILE A 73 12.24 -21.83 -10.09
C ILE A 73 11.93 -22.52 -8.76
N LEU A 74 10.75 -23.13 -8.62
CA LEU A 74 10.33 -23.77 -7.38
C LEU A 74 11.15 -25.02 -7.05
N GLU A 75 11.51 -25.82 -8.05
CA GLU A 75 12.37 -27.00 -7.90
C GLU A 75 13.80 -26.60 -7.49
N ASN A 76 14.30 -25.48 -8.02
CA ASN A 76 15.66 -24.98 -7.75
C ASN A 76 15.74 -23.95 -6.63
N LYS A 77 14.64 -23.70 -5.89
CA LYS A 77 14.54 -22.62 -4.88
C LYS A 77 15.66 -22.61 -3.83
N LYS A 78 16.20 -23.78 -3.49
CA LYS A 78 17.26 -23.91 -2.47
C LYS A 78 18.61 -23.39 -3.00
N VAL A 79 18.89 -23.63 -4.28
CA VAL A 79 20.15 -23.27 -4.93
C VAL A 79 20.14 -21.80 -5.33
N ILE A 80 18.98 -21.30 -5.77
CA ILE A 80 18.77 -19.90 -6.16
C ILE A 80 18.82 -18.96 -4.95
N LYS A 81 18.58 -19.47 -3.74
CA LYS A 81 18.37 -18.64 -2.55
C LYS A 81 19.59 -17.76 -2.24
N ASN A 82 19.43 -16.45 -2.38
CA ASN A 82 20.46 -15.46 -2.08
C ASN A 82 19.90 -14.39 -1.12
N SER A 83 20.62 -14.09 -0.04
CA SER A 83 20.20 -13.11 0.97
C SER A 83 20.27 -11.65 0.49
N LYS A 84 20.92 -11.38 -0.64
CA LYS A 84 21.08 -10.03 -1.20
C LYS A 84 19.77 -9.47 -1.80
N TYR A 85 18.89 -10.34 -2.30
CA TYR A 85 17.66 -9.94 -3.00
C TYR A 85 16.42 -10.46 -2.27
N SER A 86 15.33 -9.68 -2.27
CA SER A 86 14.15 -9.94 -1.43
C SER A 86 13.24 -11.06 -1.92
N ASN A 87 13.13 -11.28 -3.23
CA ASN A 87 12.19 -12.22 -3.82
C ASN A 87 12.89 -13.31 -4.64
N LEU A 88 12.21 -14.44 -4.83
CA LEU A 88 12.78 -15.63 -5.46
C LEU A 88 13.03 -15.46 -6.97
N ILE A 89 12.26 -14.62 -7.67
CA ILE A 89 12.34 -14.44 -9.13
C ILE A 89 13.57 -13.61 -9.49
N THR A 90 13.79 -12.51 -8.79
CA THR A 90 15.00 -11.68 -8.98
C THR A 90 16.25 -12.41 -8.50
N GLN A 91 16.14 -13.22 -7.44
CA GLN A 91 17.21 -14.17 -7.08
C GLN A 91 17.52 -15.13 -8.23
N ALA A 92 16.50 -15.68 -8.91
CA ALA A 92 16.69 -16.56 -10.06
C ALA A 92 17.36 -15.84 -11.24
N TYR A 93 16.96 -14.60 -11.54
CA TYR A 93 17.59 -13.77 -12.58
C TYR A 93 19.09 -13.60 -12.33
N PHE A 94 19.46 -13.09 -11.15
CA PHE A 94 20.86 -12.87 -10.81
C PHE A 94 21.65 -14.17 -10.69
N TYR A 95 21.06 -15.23 -10.14
CA TYR A 95 21.70 -16.54 -10.11
C TYR A 95 22.03 -17.02 -11.53
N ASN A 96 21.08 -16.92 -12.46
CA ASN A 96 21.26 -17.36 -13.84
C ASN A 96 22.31 -16.51 -14.58
N LYS A 97 22.31 -15.19 -14.35
CA LYS A 97 23.29 -14.24 -14.90
C LYS A 97 24.71 -14.51 -14.39
N GLU A 98 24.87 -14.79 -13.10
CA GLU A 98 26.17 -15.03 -12.45
C GLU A 98 26.74 -16.43 -12.72
N ASN A 99 25.88 -17.42 -12.99
CA ASN A 99 26.27 -18.82 -13.16
C ASN A 99 26.21 -19.30 -14.62
N SER A 100 26.43 -18.42 -15.59
CA SER A 100 26.48 -18.78 -17.02
C SER A 100 25.26 -19.58 -17.50
N ASN A 101 24.05 -19.14 -17.14
CA ASN A 101 22.79 -19.77 -17.55
C ASN A 101 22.60 -21.22 -17.10
N LYS A 102 23.13 -21.61 -15.93
CA LYS A 102 22.95 -22.96 -15.35
C LYS A 102 21.50 -23.43 -15.24
N LEU A 103 20.54 -22.52 -15.17
CA LEU A 103 19.12 -22.84 -15.30
C LEU A 103 18.74 -22.71 -16.77
N GLU A 104 19.32 -23.55 -17.65
CA GLU A 104 19.20 -23.46 -19.12
C GLU A 104 17.75 -23.46 -19.61
N ALA A 105 16.84 -24.03 -18.81
CA ALA A 105 15.42 -23.98 -19.08
C ALA A 105 14.87 -22.54 -19.04
N LEU A 106 15.35 -21.67 -18.16
CA LEU A 106 14.80 -20.32 -17.94
C LEU A 106 15.24 -19.33 -19.01
N PHE A 107 14.27 -18.58 -19.55
CA PHE A 107 14.52 -17.53 -20.54
C PHE A 107 14.13 -16.16 -19.99
N PHE A 108 15.13 -15.40 -19.51
CA PHE A 108 14.91 -14.07 -18.96
C PHE A 108 14.90 -12.99 -20.05
N ILE A 109 13.91 -12.10 -20.00
CA ILE A 109 13.88 -10.86 -20.77
C ILE A 109 13.87 -9.70 -19.78
N ASN A 110 15.01 -9.01 -19.67
CA ASN A 110 15.13 -7.80 -18.87
C ASN A 110 14.74 -6.59 -19.73
N ASP A 111 13.57 -6.02 -19.48
CA ASP A 111 12.93 -5.03 -20.33
C ASP A 111 12.62 -3.76 -19.53
N ASN A 112 13.51 -2.78 -19.65
CA ASN A 112 13.44 -1.49 -18.98
C ASN A 112 12.59 -0.45 -19.73
N GLU A 113 12.16 -0.75 -20.96
CA GLU A 113 11.30 0.13 -21.76
C GLU A 113 9.82 -0.28 -21.62
N GLY A 114 9.56 -1.58 -21.60
CA GLY A 114 8.24 -2.17 -21.39
C GLY A 114 7.77 -2.07 -19.94
N PHE A 115 8.66 -2.21 -18.97
CA PHE A 115 8.35 -2.13 -17.54
C PHE A 115 9.08 -0.97 -16.88
N ILE A 116 8.35 0.13 -16.68
CA ILE A 116 8.92 1.37 -16.16
C ILE A 116 8.48 1.62 -14.71
N LEU A 117 9.33 2.32 -13.97
CA LEU A 117 8.98 2.87 -12.66
C LEU A 117 8.58 4.33 -12.83
N TRP A 118 7.38 4.66 -12.38
CA TRP A 118 6.87 6.01 -12.52
C TRP A 118 7.56 6.99 -11.58
N THR A 119 7.96 8.14 -12.14
CA THR A 119 8.67 9.22 -11.44
C THR A 119 7.74 10.38 -11.05
N GLY A 120 6.45 10.30 -11.38
CA GLY A 120 5.45 11.32 -11.05
C GLY A 120 5.02 12.22 -12.21
N LYS A 121 5.51 12.00 -13.43
CA LYS A 121 5.09 12.73 -14.65
C LYS A 121 4.52 11.77 -15.67
N VAL A 122 3.24 11.93 -16.01
CA VAL A 122 2.55 11.05 -16.98
C VAL A 122 3.16 11.14 -18.39
N ASN A 123 3.69 12.31 -18.76
CA ASN A 123 4.32 12.53 -20.06
C ASN A 123 5.63 11.76 -20.24
N ASP A 124 6.27 11.34 -19.15
CA ASP A 124 7.52 10.57 -19.18
C ASP A 124 7.26 9.09 -19.51
N ILE A 125 5.99 8.67 -19.61
CA ILE A 125 5.58 7.31 -19.97
C ILE A 125 5.52 7.19 -21.50
N PRO A 126 6.41 6.39 -22.13
CA PRO A 126 6.38 6.15 -23.56
C PRO A 126 5.07 5.48 -23.99
N GLN A 127 4.42 6.01 -25.02
CA GLN A 127 3.25 5.36 -25.62
C GLN A 127 3.69 4.31 -26.64
N GLY A 128 3.00 3.17 -26.65
CA GLY A 128 3.20 2.11 -27.63
C GLY A 128 4.24 1.05 -27.26
N THR A 129 5.20 1.36 -26.38
CA THR A 129 6.20 0.38 -25.89
C THR A 129 5.98 -0.03 -24.44
N THR A 130 5.40 0.84 -23.61
CA THR A 130 5.18 0.55 -22.19
C THR A 130 4.05 -0.44 -21.98
N ILE A 131 4.39 -1.57 -21.38
CA ILE A 131 3.49 -2.67 -21.02
C ILE A 131 2.98 -2.51 -19.59
N GLY A 132 3.87 -2.10 -18.68
CA GLY A 132 3.57 -1.98 -17.26
C GLY A 132 4.26 -0.79 -16.62
N VAL A 133 3.55 -0.17 -15.69
CA VAL A 133 4.02 0.98 -14.92
C VAL A 133 3.84 0.66 -13.45
N GLY A 134 4.95 0.67 -12.71
CA GLY A 134 4.96 0.49 -11.26
C GLY A 134 5.12 1.80 -10.52
N ASN A 135 5.01 1.73 -9.18
CA ASN A 135 5.16 2.87 -8.27
C ASN A 135 4.04 3.93 -8.39
N LEU A 136 2.82 3.48 -8.68
CA LEU A 136 1.59 4.27 -8.64
C LEU A 136 1.08 4.35 -7.20
N GLN A 137 0.92 5.56 -6.67
CA GLN A 137 0.72 5.76 -5.23
C GLN A 137 -0.64 6.40 -4.90
N MET A 138 -1.26 7.08 -5.86
CA MET A 138 -2.53 7.79 -5.71
C MET A 138 -3.52 7.31 -6.77
N ALA A 139 -4.82 7.39 -6.46
CA ALA A 139 -5.88 7.05 -7.42
C ALA A 139 -5.76 7.87 -8.71
N ASP A 140 -5.40 9.15 -8.59
CA ASP A 140 -5.12 10.03 -9.73
C ASP A 140 -3.95 9.53 -10.58
N ASP A 141 -2.96 8.85 -9.99
CA ASP A 141 -1.85 8.24 -10.72
C ASP A 141 -2.37 7.09 -11.57
N PHE A 142 -3.20 6.21 -10.97
CA PHE A 142 -3.83 5.11 -11.70
C PHE A 142 -4.68 5.63 -12.85
N ILE A 143 -5.49 6.67 -12.64
CA ILE A 143 -6.32 7.27 -13.70
C ILE A 143 -5.43 7.82 -14.82
N GLN A 144 -4.47 8.69 -14.51
CA GLN A 144 -3.60 9.30 -15.51
C GLN A 144 -2.79 8.27 -16.30
N VAL A 145 -2.27 7.24 -15.62
CA VAL A 145 -1.45 6.21 -16.26
C VAL A 145 -2.30 5.26 -17.10
N THR A 146 -3.47 4.83 -16.61
CA THR A 146 -4.38 3.99 -17.38
C THR A 146 -4.91 4.71 -18.61
N GLU A 147 -5.27 6.00 -18.51
CA GLU A 147 -5.62 6.85 -19.66
C GLU A 147 -4.46 6.96 -20.65
N ARG A 148 -3.24 7.26 -20.17
CA ARG A 148 -2.03 7.38 -21.00
C ARG A 148 -1.74 6.11 -21.80
N LEU A 149 -1.97 4.94 -21.19
CA LEU A 149 -1.76 3.62 -21.77
C LEU A 149 -3.00 3.04 -22.47
N SER A 150 -4.12 3.77 -22.49
CA SER A 150 -5.40 3.28 -23.02
C SER A 150 -5.86 1.96 -22.38
N ILE A 151 -5.54 1.74 -21.11
CA ILE A 151 -6.00 0.59 -20.34
C ILE A 151 -7.35 0.93 -19.73
N SER A 152 -8.34 0.04 -19.91
CA SER A 152 -9.65 0.21 -19.29
C SER A 152 -9.51 0.15 -17.76
N TYR A 153 -9.80 1.27 -17.10
CA TYR A 153 -9.80 1.37 -15.65
C TYR A 153 -11.22 1.17 -15.12
N VAL A 154 -11.40 0.13 -14.29
CA VAL A 154 -12.61 -0.01 -13.49
C VAL A 154 -12.31 0.59 -12.11
N PRO A 155 -12.94 1.71 -11.74
CA PRO A 155 -12.77 2.28 -10.41
C PRO A 155 -13.17 1.25 -9.36
N ALA A 156 -12.41 1.19 -8.26
CA ALA A 156 -12.75 0.31 -7.15
C ALA A 156 -14.20 0.54 -6.73
N CYS A 157 -14.98 -0.54 -6.60
CA CYS A 157 -16.36 -0.47 -6.14
C CYS A 157 -16.39 0.21 -4.77
N HIS A 158 -17.03 1.38 -4.70
CA HIS A 158 -17.22 2.08 -3.45
C HIS A 158 -18.28 1.33 -2.65
N TYR A 159 -17.88 0.70 -1.55
CA TYR A 159 -18.78 -0.17 -0.78
C TYR A 159 -19.92 0.57 -0.09
N THR A 160 -19.80 1.89 0.06
CA THR A 160 -20.87 2.79 0.50
C THR A 160 -20.60 4.18 -0.06
N THR A 161 -21.56 4.78 -0.75
CA THR A 161 -21.64 6.25 -0.80
C THR A 161 -22.12 6.68 0.59
N PRO A 162 -21.31 7.41 1.38
CA PRO A 162 -21.82 8.03 2.59
C PRO A 162 -23.06 8.88 2.26
N SER A 163 -23.89 9.15 3.26
CA SER A 163 -24.91 10.19 3.14
C SER A 163 -24.28 11.46 2.58
N GLU A 164 -25.01 12.19 1.72
CA GLU A 164 -24.50 13.38 1.06
C GLU A 164 -23.89 14.36 2.09
N GLY A 165 -22.59 14.65 1.94
CA GLY A 165 -21.83 15.52 2.86
C GLY A 165 -21.10 14.82 4.01
N GLU A 166 -21.21 13.50 4.19
CA GLU A 166 -20.41 12.77 5.17
C GLU A 166 -19.07 12.25 4.60
N PRO A 167 -17.97 12.30 5.37
CA PRO A 167 -16.68 11.80 4.92
C PRO A 167 -16.68 10.28 4.76
N LYS A 168 -16.00 9.79 3.72
CA LYS A 168 -15.67 8.36 3.54
C LYS A 168 -14.55 8.00 4.53
N ILE A 169 -14.85 7.15 5.51
CA ILE A 169 -13.90 6.76 6.56
C ILE A 169 -13.66 5.26 6.51
N ALA A 170 -12.39 4.83 6.46
CA ALA A 170 -12.01 3.44 6.67
C ALA A 170 -11.34 3.22 8.02
N VAL A 171 -11.62 2.07 8.63
CA VAL A 171 -10.91 1.58 9.83
C VAL A 171 -9.87 0.56 9.38
N VAL A 172 -8.60 0.89 9.59
CA VAL A 172 -7.46 0.10 9.14
C VAL A 172 -6.66 -0.38 10.34
N THR A 173 -6.30 -1.67 10.34
CA THR A 173 -5.46 -2.26 11.39
C THR A 173 -4.46 -3.21 10.77
N SER A 174 -3.33 -3.38 11.43
CA SER A 174 -2.44 -4.51 11.14
C SER A 174 -3.07 -5.81 11.65
N SER A 175 -2.91 -6.88 10.89
CA SER A 175 -3.12 -8.27 11.33
C SER A 175 -1.79 -9.02 11.38
N SER A 176 -0.72 -8.37 11.85
CA SER A 176 0.58 -9.03 12.03
C SER A 176 0.54 -10.05 13.15
N PHE A 177 0.70 -11.32 12.79
CA PHE A 177 0.76 -12.45 13.72
C PHE A 177 2.16 -13.08 13.66
N MET A 178 3.22 -12.32 13.93
CA MET A 178 4.54 -12.94 14.09
C MET A 178 4.78 -13.35 15.54
N ASP A 179 4.65 -14.65 15.77
CA ASP A 179 5.12 -15.30 16.98
C ASP A 179 6.65 -15.46 16.91
N ARG A 180 7.38 -14.70 17.72
CA ARG A 180 8.75 -15.11 18.06
C ARG A 180 8.62 -16.05 19.26
N PHE A 181 8.40 -17.33 18.97
CA PHE A 181 8.42 -18.46 19.93
C PHE A 181 9.79 -18.66 20.64
N ILE A 182 10.63 -17.63 20.71
CA ILE A 182 11.97 -17.73 21.27
C ILE A 182 11.98 -17.57 22.79
N ASP A 183 10.95 -16.96 23.42
CA ASP A 183 11.03 -16.56 24.85
C ASP A 183 9.80 -16.86 25.75
N CYS A 184 8.89 -17.77 25.41
CA CYS A 184 7.71 -18.08 26.25
C CYS A 184 6.88 -16.84 26.69
N LYS A 185 6.97 -15.72 25.98
CA LYS A 185 6.12 -14.54 26.19
C LYS A 185 4.77 -14.79 25.54
N LYS A 186 3.68 -14.39 26.22
CA LYS A 186 2.32 -14.43 25.64
C LYS A 186 2.34 -13.77 24.27
N SER A 187 1.86 -14.50 23.28
CA SER A 187 1.94 -14.06 21.88
C SER A 187 0.98 -12.90 21.67
N ILE A 188 1.36 -11.91 20.85
CA ILE A 188 0.40 -10.89 20.41
C ILE A 188 -0.77 -11.53 19.67
N ILE A 189 -0.59 -12.74 19.14
CA ILE A 189 -1.63 -13.55 18.50
C ILE A 189 -2.83 -13.77 19.44
N ASP A 190 -2.57 -14.02 20.73
CA ASP A 190 -3.61 -14.32 21.72
C ASP A 190 -4.58 -13.14 21.91
N ILE A 191 -4.10 -11.91 21.72
CA ILE A 191 -4.92 -10.69 21.83
C ILE A 191 -5.32 -10.12 20.47
N ALA A 192 -4.60 -10.46 19.41
CA ALA A 192 -4.78 -9.85 18.10
C ALA A 192 -6.13 -10.20 17.48
N PHE A 193 -6.61 -11.43 17.66
CA PHE A 193 -7.94 -11.83 17.17
C PHE A 193 -9.05 -11.01 17.85
N GLU A 194 -9.07 -10.98 19.18
CA GLU A 194 -10.06 -10.21 19.96
C GLU A 194 -9.99 -8.71 19.65
N SER A 195 -8.78 -8.19 19.50
CA SER A 195 -8.53 -6.79 19.17
C SER A 195 -8.98 -6.44 17.75
N VAL A 196 -8.79 -7.33 16.78
CA VAL A 196 -9.28 -7.17 15.40
C VAL A 196 -10.81 -7.24 15.37
N GLU A 197 -11.41 -8.17 16.10
CA GLU A 197 -12.87 -8.32 16.13
C GLU A 197 -13.55 -7.15 16.83
N ASN A 198 -12.95 -6.62 17.90
CA ASN A 198 -13.39 -5.38 18.54
C ASN A 198 -13.49 -4.21 17.54
N LYS A 199 -12.51 -4.06 16.65
CA LYS A 199 -12.49 -3.02 15.60
C LYS A 199 -13.47 -3.33 14.48
N ARG A 200 -13.60 -4.60 14.09
CA ARG A 200 -14.56 -5.04 13.06
C ARG A 200 -15.99 -4.74 13.50
N ILE A 201 -16.34 -5.05 14.76
CA ILE A 201 -17.66 -4.75 15.34
C ILE A 201 -17.93 -3.25 15.30
N TYR A 202 -16.95 -2.44 15.71
CA TYR A 202 -17.06 -0.98 15.63
C TYR A 202 -17.29 -0.48 14.21
N ALA A 203 -16.45 -0.91 13.26
CA ALA A 203 -16.53 -0.51 11.87
C ALA A 203 -17.89 -0.89 11.26
N LYS A 204 -18.34 -2.13 11.51
CA LYS A 204 -19.67 -2.61 11.09
C LYS A 204 -20.80 -1.75 11.66
N LYS A 205 -20.71 -1.36 12.93
CA LYS A 205 -21.74 -0.55 13.60
C LYS A 205 -21.93 0.84 12.99
N HIS A 206 -20.85 1.44 12.50
CA HIS A 206 -20.86 2.78 11.89
C HIS A 206 -20.74 2.73 10.36
N GLU A 207 -20.95 1.55 9.76
CA GLU A 207 -20.89 1.33 8.32
C GLU A 207 -19.56 1.75 7.68
N TYR A 208 -18.47 1.69 8.45
CA TYR A 208 -17.12 1.94 7.96
C TYR A 208 -16.53 0.67 7.35
N PRO A 209 -15.87 0.78 6.17
CA PRO A 209 -15.04 -0.29 5.66
C PRO A 209 -13.95 -0.67 6.66
N PHE A 210 -13.83 -1.98 6.91
CA PHE A 210 -12.83 -2.54 7.80
C PHE A 210 -11.75 -3.26 7.00
N ILE A 211 -10.50 -2.81 7.13
CA ILE A 211 -9.37 -3.31 6.34
C ILE A 211 -8.31 -3.93 7.29
N PRO A 212 -8.37 -5.24 7.53
CA PRO A 212 -7.33 -5.94 8.28
C PRO A 212 -6.18 -6.31 7.34
N LEU A 213 -5.05 -5.60 7.43
CA LEU A 213 -3.93 -5.81 6.51
C LEU A 213 -2.93 -6.83 7.08
N PRO A 214 -2.70 -7.96 6.37
CA PRO A 214 -1.68 -8.91 6.77
C PRO A 214 -0.30 -8.33 6.47
N THR A 215 0.47 -8.01 7.51
CA THR A 215 1.87 -7.64 7.31
C THR A 215 2.68 -8.92 7.14
N TYR A 216 2.94 -9.33 5.90
CA TYR A 216 3.80 -10.48 5.63
C TYR A 216 5.26 -10.12 5.93
N ARG A 217 5.91 -10.94 6.77
CA ARG A 217 7.36 -11.01 7.04
C ARG A 217 8.16 -9.71 6.80
N ARG A 218 8.48 -8.98 7.87
CA ARG A 218 9.72 -8.19 7.94
C ARG A 218 10.28 -8.23 9.35
N GLU A 219 11.59 -8.46 9.46
CA GLU A 219 12.40 -8.39 10.68
C GLU A 219 12.46 -6.97 11.29
N MET A 220 11.57 -6.05 10.90
CA MET A 220 11.49 -4.68 11.42
C MET A 220 10.03 -4.35 11.76
N VAL A 221 9.76 -4.44 13.06
CA VAL A 221 8.45 -4.57 13.71
C VAL A 221 7.60 -3.29 13.71
N THR A 222 7.89 -2.27 12.91
CA THR A 222 7.13 -1.01 13.05
C THR A 222 6.64 -0.41 11.72
N TRP A 223 7.26 -0.69 10.56
CA TRP A 223 7.00 0.04 9.31
C TRP A 223 5.82 -0.36 8.43
N GLY A 224 5.00 -1.31 8.88
CA GLY A 224 3.87 -1.80 8.09
C GLY A 224 2.67 -0.84 8.02
N ASN A 225 2.53 0.07 8.98
CA ASN A 225 1.37 0.95 9.10
C ASN A 225 1.31 2.02 8.00
N PHE A 226 2.43 2.68 7.68
CA PHE A 226 2.47 3.69 6.63
C PHE A 226 2.34 3.07 5.24
N ASP A 227 2.92 1.89 5.01
CA ASP A 227 2.71 1.14 3.78
C ASP A 227 1.20 0.83 3.60
N ALA A 228 0.56 0.36 4.68
CA ALA A 228 -0.87 0.09 4.74
C ALA A 228 -1.74 1.33 4.48
N ILE A 229 -1.48 2.42 5.19
CA ILE A 229 -2.19 3.70 5.03
C ILE A 229 -2.01 4.21 3.60
N LYS A 230 -0.79 4.20 3.06
CA LYS A 230 -0.50 4.68 1.71
C LYS A 230 -1.31 3.94 0.63
N MET A 231 -1.45 2.62 0.77
CA MET A 231 -2.23 1.80 -0.17
C MET A 231 -3.74 2.03 -0.05
N THR A 232 -4.23 2.44 1.12
CA THR A 232 -5.67 2.54 1.39
C THR A 232 -6.20 3.96 1.28
N LEU A 233 -5.38 4.98 1.57
CA LEU A 233 -5.77 6.39 1.64
C LEU A 233 -6.40 6.94 0.36
N PRO A 234 -5.98 6.54 -0.86
CA PRO A 234 -6.60 7.04 -2.09
C PRO A 234 -8.11 6.79 -2.22
N TYR A 235 -8.65 5.82 -1.47
CA TYR A 235 -10.04 5.38 -1.59
C TYR A 235 -11.00 6.01 -0.56
N TYR A 236 -10.49 6.77 0.40
CA TYR A 236 -11.25 7.31 1.52
C TYR A 236 -10.90 8.77 1.78
N ASP A 237 -11.79 9.55 2.37
CA ASP A 237 -11.46 10.92 2.79
C ASP A 237 -10.58 10.90 4.04
N TRP A 238 -10.81 9.91 4.91
CA TRP A 238 -10.05 9.68 6.13
C TRP A 238 -9.79 8.21 6.38
N ILE A 239 -8.63 7.93 6.96
CA ILE A 239 -8.28 6.62 7.52
C ILE A 239 -8.10 6.76 9.02
N LEU A 240 -8.81 5.92 9.77
CA LEU A 240 -8.49 5.65 11.16
C LEU A 240 -7.58 4.42 11.21
N TRP A 241 -6.29 4.65 11.43
CA TRP A 241 -5.34 3.58 11.74
C TRP A 241 -5.42 3.24 13.23
N ILE A 242 -5.46 1.95 13.55
CA ILE A 242 -5.44 1.46 14.93
C ILE A 242 -4.52 0.24 15.01
N ASP A 243 -3.54 0.28 15.90
CA ASP A 243 -2.61 -0.82 16.12
C ASP A 243 -3.31 -2.08 16.63
N THR A 244 -2.68 -3.23 16.38
CA THR A 244 -3.17 -4.54 16.79
C THR A 244 -3.33 -4.67 18.31
N ASN A 245 -2.53 -3.96 19.11
CA ASN A 245 -2.64 -3.98 20.58
C ASN A 245 -3.59 -2.90 21.16
N SER A 246 -4.29 -2.15 20.31
CA SER A 246 -5.24 -1.12 20.73
C SER A 246 -6.69 -1.56 20.51
N VAL A 247 -7.60 -1.16 21.41
CA VAL A 247 -9.02 -1.52 21.35
C VAL A 247 -9.91 -0.29 21.47
N ILE A 248 -11.08 -0.36 20.83
CA ILE A 248 -12.13 0.65 20.91
C ILE A 248 -13.04 0.27 22.08
N THR A 249 -13.08 1.13 23.09
CA THR A 249 -13.88 0.93 24.31
C THR A 249 -15.25 1.60 24.23
N LYS A 250 -15.41 2.63 23.40
CA LYS A 250 -16.66 3.36 23.20
C LYS A 250 -17.21 3.14 21.79
N HIS A 251 -17.93 2.05 21.59
CA HIS A 251 -18.50 1.71 20.27
C HIS A 251 -19.64 2.62 19.82
N ASN A 252 -20.20 3.46 20.70
CA ASN A 252 -21.30 4.35 20.35
C ASN A 252 -20.85 5.66 19.71
N VAL A 253 -19.56 6.02 19.78
CA VAL A 253 -19.04 7.28 19.25
C VAL A 253 -18.43 7.02 17.87
N SER A 254 -18.97 7.62 16.83
CA SER A 254 -18.47 7.45 15.46
C SER A 254 -17.26 8.35 15.19
N VAL A 255 -16.43 8.01 14.20
CA VAL A 255 -15.31 8.88 13.80
C VAL A 255 -15.83 10.18 13.19
N SER A 256 -16.95 10.13 12.47
CA SER A 256 -17.63 11.32 11.94
C SER A 256 -18.06 12.27 13.07
N GLU A 257 -18.55 11.74 14.20
CA GLU A 257 -18.87 12.53 15.38
C GLU A 257 -17.61 13.15 16.03
N LEU A 258 -16.50 12.41 16.07
CA LEU A 258 -15.21 12.96 16.54
C LEU A 258 -14.72 14.11 15.66
N ILE A 259 -14.81 13.97 14.33
CA ILE A 259 -14.45 15.03 13.38
C ILE A 259 -15.32 16.28 13.62
N LYS A 260 -16.64 16.12 13.80
CA LYS A 260 -17.54 17.22 14.16
C LYS A 260 -17.13 17.92 15.47
N LYS A 261 -16.66 17.16 16.47
CA LYS A 261 -16.11 17.74 17.71
C LYS A 261 -14.82 18.50 17.47
N PHE A 262 -13.94 18.02 16.59
CA PHE A 262 -12.74 18.74 16.21
C PHE A 262 -13.05 20.07 15.51
N TYR A 263 -14.08 20.11 14.66
CA TYR A 263 -14.57 21.37 14.07
C TYR A 263 -14.93 22.38 15.16
N LEU A 264 -15.69 21.98 16.18
CA LEU A 264 -16.03 22.87 17.29
C LEU A 264 -14.81 23.31 18.11
N ILE A 265 -13.84 22.40 18.34
CA ILE A 265 -12.60 22.76 19.05
C ILE A 265 -11.81 23.82 18.28
N VAL A 266 -11.66 23.64 16.97
CA VAL A 266 -10.97 24.61 16.10
C VAL A 266 -11.75 25.92 16.01
N GLY A 267 -13.07 25.84 15.85
CA GLY A 267 -13.97 27.01 15.82
C GLY A 267 -13.87 27.85 17.09
N ASN A 268 -13.88 27.22 18.27
CA ASN A 268 -13.71 27.90 19.56
C ASN A 268 -12.34 28.55 19.73
N ARG A 269 -11.28 28.06 19.07
CA ARG A 269 -9.95 28.68 19.10
C ARG A 269 -9.86 29.92 18.21
N ILE A 270 -10.51 29.90 17.06
CA ILE A 270 -10.49 31.00 16.09
C ILE A 270 -11.47 32.10 16.51
N VAL A 271 -12.64 31.70 17.00
CA VAL A 271 -13.71 32.58 17.43
C VAL A 271 -13.60 32.79 18.94
N GLY A 272 -12.75 33.74 19.34
CA GLY A 272 -12.50 34.08 20.74
C GLY A 272 -13.66 34.80 21.45
N ASP A 273 -14.75 35.13 20.74
CA ASP A 273 -15.91 35.79 21.33
C ASP A 273 -16.96 34.76 21.78
N ALA A 274 -17.28 34.80 23.08
CA ALA A 274 -18.29 33.95 23.71
C ALA A 274 -19.71 34.18 23.15
N LYS A 275 -19.97 35.34 22.51
CA LYS A 275 -21.29 35.73 21.98
C LYS A 275 -21.60 35.20 20.59
N VAL A 276 -20.62 34.65 19.87
CA VAL A 276 -20.87 34.01 18.58
C VAL A 276 -21.56 32.68 18.80
N ASP A 277 -22.65 32.45 18.07
CA ASP A 277 -23.42 31.21 18.16
C ASP A 277 -22.58 29.98 17.78
N GLU A 278 -23.05 28.81 18.22
CA GLU A 278 -22.34 27.55 18.04
C GLU A 278 -22.31 27.10 16.57
N GLU A 279 -23.30 27.51 15.77
CA GLU A 279 -23.41 27.17 14.34
C GLU A 279 -22.32 27.86 13.53
N GLU A 280 -22.07 29.15 13.78
CA GLU A 280 -21.01 29.91 13.14
C GLU A 280 -19.62 29.44 13.60
N LYS A 281 -19.46 29.08 14.87
CA LYS A 281 -18.24 28.43 15.38
C LYS A 281 -17.99 27.11 14.68
N TYR A 282 -19.03 26.29 14.51
CA TYR A 282 -18.95 25.03 13.79
C TYR A 282 -18.54 25.24 12.33
N LYS A 283 -19.19 26.17 11.63
CA LYS A 283 -18.93 26.46 10.21
C LYS A 283 -17.49 26.92 9.97
N ARG A 284 -17.03 27.94 10.71
CA ARG A 284 -15.66 28.45 10.62
C ARG A 284 -14.63 27.41 11.05
N GLY A 285 -14.94 26.67 12.11
CA GLY A 285 -14.09 25.59 12.61
C GLY A 285 -13.93 24.46 11.61
N LYS A 286 -15.02 24.09 10.91
CA LYS A 286 -15.00 23.12 9.82
C LYS A 286 -14.14 23.61 8.65
N GLU A 287 -14.36 24.83 8.19
CA GLU A 287 -13.58 25.42 7.09
C GLU A 287 -12.09 25.44 7.41
N GLU A 288 -11.71 25.86 8.62
CA GLU A 288 -10.29 25.91 9.01
C GLU A 288 -9.71 24.51 9.21
N PHE A 289 -10.43 23.60 9.87
CA PHE A 289 -9.97 22.22 10.06
C PHE A 289 -9.76 21.52 8.72
N ASP A 290 -10.74 21.61 7.80
CA ASP A 290 -10.65 20.98 6.49
C ASP A 290 -9.48 21.55 5.66
N ARG A 291 -9.13 22.82 5.86
CA ARG A 291 -8.02 23.51 5.19
C ARG A 291 -6.65 23.16 5.78
N THR A 292 -6.54 23.05 7.10
CA THR A 292 -5.26 23.01 7.81
C THR A 292 -4.90 21.64 8.34
N VAL A 293 -5.87 20.87 8.85
CA VAL A 293 -5.60 19.60 9.52
C VAL A 293 -5.60 18.45 8.52
N ASN A 294 -4.51 17.70 8.50
CA ASN A 294 -4.34 16.54 7.62
C ASN A 294 -4.11 15.25 8.40
N VAL A 295 -3.61 15.35 9.63
CA VAL A 295 -3.41 14.23 10.55
C VAL A 295 -3.97 14.64 11.90
N VAL A 296 -4.50 13.69 12.66
CA VAL A 296 -4.83 13.84 14.08
C VAL A 296 -4.20 12.65 14.81
N VAL A 297 -3.35 12.94 15.78
CA VAL A 297 -2.66 11.94 16.62
C VAL A 297 -3.04 12.09 18.08
N ALA A 298 -2.92 11.00 18.84
CA ALA A 298 -3.08 11.06 20.29
C ALA A 298 -1.77 11.51 20.95
N GLU A 299 -1.83 12.56 21.77
CA GLU A 299 -0.70 12.98 22.60
C GLU A 299 -0.87 12.41 24.03
N PRO A 300 0.02 11.49 24.48
CA PRO A 300 0.01 11.00 25.84
C PRO A 300 0.31 12.13 26.84
N LYS A 301 -0.48 12.21 27.91
CA LYS A 301 -0.27 13.21 28.96
C LYS A 301 1.13 13.08 29.58
N GLY A 302 1.93 14.14 29.49
CA GLY A 302 3.26 14.20 30.08
C GLY A 302 4.37 13.53 29.27
N GLY A 303 4.07 13.08 28.04
CA GLY A 303 5.07 12.65 27.07
C GLY A 303 5.55 13.81 26.19
N ASN A 304 6.76 13.67 25.64
CA ASN A 304 7.28 14.55 24.58
C ASN A 304 7.12 13.90 23.19
N GLU A 305 6.27 12.89 23.05
CA GLU A 305 6.10 12.09 21.84
C GLU A 305 4.60 11.86 21.62
N PHE A 306 4.11 11.89 20.37
CA PHE A 306 2.73 11.49 20.04
C PHE A 306 2.66 10.01 19.71
N ASN A 307 1.53 9.36 19.99
CA ASN A 307 1.33 7.93 19.72
C ASN A 307 0.84 7.71 18.28
N ALA A 308 1.69 7.11 17.44
CA ALA A 308 1.34 6.76 16.05
C ALA A 308 0.56 5.44 15.93
N GLY A 309 0.34 4.72 17.03
CA GLY A 309 -0.44 3.50 17.08
C GLY A 309 -1.96 3.73 16.98
N MET A 310 -2.41 4.97 17.09
CA MET A 310 -3.75 5.39 16.68
C MET A 310 -3.67 6.77 16.06
N LEU A 311 -4.01 6.87 14.77
CA LEU A 311 -4.03 8.15 14.07
C LEU A 311 -5.18 8.20 13.08
N LEU A 312 -5.65 9.42 12.86
CA LEU A 312 -6.62 9.74 11.82
C LEU A 312 -5.88 10.55 10.74
N ILE A 313 -5.88 10.11 9.49
CA ILE A 313 -5.16 10.77 8.38
C ILE A 313 -6.07 11.02 7.20
N LYS A 314 -6.03 12.26 6.69
CA LYS A 314 -6.85 12.76 5.59
C LYS A 314 -6.23 12.39 4.25
N HIS A 315 -7.06 12.09 3.26
CA HIS A 315 -6.62 12.03 1.87
C HIS A 315 -6.30 13.43 1.36
N SER A 316 -5.02 13.72 1.21
CA SER A 316 -4.55 14.97 0.62
C SER A 316 -3.15 14.80 0.03
N LYS A 317 -2.77 15.70 -0.89
CA LYS A 317 -1.40 15.78 -1.43
C LYS A 317 -0.38 15.97 -0.31
N TRP A 318 -0.74 16.71 0.74
CA TRP A 318 0.13 16.89 1.91
C TRP A 318 0.35 15.57 2.63
N SER A 319 -0.70 14.77 2.89
CA SER A 319 -0.58 13.49 3.59
C SER A 319 0.32 12.52 2.83
N PHE A 320 0.18 12.42 1.51
CA PHE A 320 1.11 11.61 0.71
C PHE A 320 2.54 12.14 0.71
N GLY A 321 2.74 13.45 0.76
CA GLY A 321 4.05 14.06 0.96
C GLY A 321 4.64 13.69 2.33
N PHE A 322 3.86 13.83 3.39
CA PHE A 322 4.25 13.48 4.76
C PHE A 322 4.63 12.00 4.86
N ILE A 323 3.76 11.08 4.41
CA ILE A 323 4.02 9.63 4.42
C ILE A 323 5.34 9.31 3.69
N ARG A 324 5.58 9.91 2.52
CA ARG A 324 6.83 9.69 1.76
C ARG A 324 8.06 10.16 2.51
N ASN A 325 7.99 11.32 3.16
CA ASN A 325 9.12 11.85 3.93
C ASN A 325 9.40 11.01 5.19
N VAL A 326 8.35 10.58 5.90
CA VAL A 326 8.48 9.63 7.02
C VAL A 326 9.11 8.32 6.55
N GLN A 327 8.64 7.77 5.43
CA GLN A 327 9.23 6.56 4.83
C GLN A 327 10.68 6.77 4.37
N ALA A 328 11.07 7.97 3.96
CA ALA A 328 12.44 8.28 3.52
C ALA A 328 13.44 8.33 4.69
N THR A 329 12.98 8.66 5.91
CA THR A 329 13.82 8.62 7.13
C THR A 329 13.94 7.21 7.72
N ARG A 330 13.36 6.20 7.06
CA ARG A 330 13.36 4.81 7.50
C ARG A 330 14.77 4.29 7.76
N ASN A 331 15.04 4.04 9.03
CA ASN A 331 16.28 3.45 9.52
C ASN A 331 15.97 2.17 10.30
N LYS A 332 16.84 1.18 10.20
CA LYS A 332 16.78 -0.11 10.93
C LYS A 332 16.59 0.03 12.44
N ARG A 333 16.99 1.16 13.04
CA ARG A 333 16.93 1.42 14.48
C ARG A 333 15.75 2.29 14.94
N MET A 334 15.09 2.98 14.02
CA MET A 334 14.04 3.96 14.35
C MET A 334 12.67 3.37 14.05
N LYS A 335 11.73 3.57 14.97
CA LYS A 335 10.31 3.27 14.79
C LYS A 335 9.62 4.44 14.10
N GLU A 336 8.53 4.15 13.42
CA GLU A 336 7.52 5.05 12.84
C GLU A 336 7.35 6.35 13.61
N GLU A 337 7.02 6.19 14.89
CA GLU A 337 6.67 7.25 15.81
C GLU A 337 7.82 8.23 15.95
N GLY A 338 9.04 7.70 16.15
CA GLY A 338 10.26 8.50 16.22
C GLY A 338 10.62 9.16 14.88
N ALA A 339 10.35 8.49 13.75
CA ALA A 339 10.59 9.05 12.43
C ALA A 339 9.62 10.19 12.09
N MET A 340 8.34 10.03 12.42
CA MET A 340 7.35 11.10 12.33
C MET A 340 7.73 12.26 13.24
N TRP A 341 8.15 11.97 14.48
CA TRP A 341 8.52 13.00 15.46
C TRP A 341 9.71 13.83 14.96
N THR A 342 10.77 13.15 14.54
CA THR A 342 11.95 13.77 13.95
C THR A 342 11.56 14.66 12.78
N LEU A 343 10.71 14.18 11.87
CA LEU A 343 10.25 14.97 10.72
C LEU A 343 9.47 16.22 11.16
N LEU A 344 8.60 16.11 12.18
CA LEU A 344 7.80 17.24 12.67
C LEU A 344 8.63 18.26 13.47
N GLU A 345 9.71 17.83 14.11
CA GLU A 345 10.69 18.73 14.74
C GLU A 345 11.58 19.44 13.73
N GLU A 346 12.12 18.69 12.75
CA GLU A 346 13.04 19.22 11.74
C GLU A 346 12.33 20.12 10.72
N PHE A 347 11.04 19.89 10.46
CA PHE A 347 10.26 20.62 9.47
C PHE A 347 8.96 21.18 10.07
N PRO A 348 9.01 22.38 10.70
CA PRO A 348 7.86 23.01 11.35
C PRO A 348 6.63 23.21 10.46
N ASP A 349 6.82 23.30 9.14
CA ASP A 349 5.73 23.40 8.16
C ASP A 349 4.84 22.14 8.15
N PHE A 350 5.39 20.96 8.47
CA PHE A 350 4.58 19.77 8.66
C PHE A 350 3.82 19.83 9.99
N LYS A 351 4.43 20.37 11.05
CA LYS A 351 3.81 20.46 12.39
C LYS A 351 2.54 21.30 12.42
N GLN A 352 2.41 22.30 11.56
CA GLN A 352 1.20 23.15 11.50
C GLN A 352 -0.07 22.42 11.01
N ARG A 353 0.07 21.18 10.50
CA ARG A 353 -1.00 20.42 9.84
C ARG A 353 -1.35 19.09 10.53
N VAL A 354 -0.79 18.86 11.72
CA VAL A 354 -0.92 17.64 12.56
C VAL A 354 -1.65 17.95 13.87
#